data_AF-A5DAS6-F1
#
_entry.id   AF-A5DAS6-F1
#
_cell.length_a   1.000
_cell.length_b   1.000
_cell.length_c   1.000
_cell.angle_alpha   90.00
_cell.angle_beta   90.00
_cell.angle_gamma   90.00
#
_symmetry.space_group_name_H-M   'P 1'
#
loop_
_entity.id
_entity.type
_entity.pdbx_description
1 polymer ?
#
loop_
_entity_poly.entity_id
_entity_poly.type
_entity_poly.pdbx_seq_one_letter_code
_entity_poly.pdbx_strand_id
1 'polypeptide(L)'
;MRVPQVLQWSCMAVACAAHITQETPLSLAELGLTETTPITLSNNHKLHGRFLHITDMHPDPYYEEGAFQSELCHVGKDKDAKKGDAGKYGDAVSGCDSPMILMNETLAWISKHLRDKIDFVVWTGDNIRHDNDRRYPRTETHIFDMNQLVSDYVVDTFRSDNNYGSPLGIPVVPSLGNNDVYPHNLFAKGPTLQTREMFKIWQPFIPPEQLHVFSRGAYFFKEVIPNKLAVLSINTLYLFQSNPLVDNCDRKKEPGYMLFKWLGYVLKEMRARKMKVWLSGHVPPNEKNYDISCLRKYIMWTHEYRDVIVGGLYGHMNIDHFIPLDAKAAYKSLDAKYGGVQVPFADEEVSFEDDSLEGSYRRLGYSIWDDSIDGNFDQLPKFSSFNDVRIAGGIPNNKVRYMETIRDEVYRDISRRKKQGEFSERYAVAHVTASIVPTFNPGIRVWEYNTTGLDTKSDIEYAPWDEFFSGLEQLLQNNENHDDNDLHTLKRDKTFPPKMPKDLPLGPAYVPQAFTPTRYVQYYADLKAINKGDKKFGYEIEYTTDDKDHQMSPLTVDQWMKYGRKLAKAGKKKASNKEKRMWNAFLHQAFVSSGYEDMGLG
;
A
#
# COMPACT_ATOMS: atom_id res chain seq x y z
N MET A 1 -2.28 10.19 -56.99
CA MET A 1 -2.33 8.92 -56.21
C MET A 1 -1.02 8.19 -56.41
N ARG A 2 -0.13 8.25 -55.42
CA ARG A 2 1.09 7.42 -55.34
C ARG A 2 1.21 6.97 -53.89
N VAL A 3 1.04 5.67 -53.68
CA VAL A 3 1.31 4.99 -52.41
C VAL A 3 2.77 4.57 -52.44
N PRO A 4 3.61 4.90 -51.44
CA PRO A 4 4.91 4.27 -51.28
C PRO A 4 4.80 3.05 -50.37
N GLN A 5 5.56 2.03 -50.77
CA GLN A 5 5.70 0.71 -50.16
C GLN A 5 6.19 0.74 -48.71
N VAL A 6 5.64 -0.20 -47.95
CA VAL A 6 6.08 -0.62 -46.61
C VAL A 6 7.50 -1.18 -46.70
N LEU A 7 8.44 -0.59 -45.95
CA LEU A 7 9.79 -1.11 -45.74
C LEU A 7 9.81 -1.94 -44.46
N GLN A 8 9.90 -3.25 -44.66
CA GLN A 8 10.11 -4.29 -43.68
C GLN A 8 11.57 -4.25 -43.24
N TRP A 9 11.85 -3.84 -42.00
CA TRP A 9 13.20 -3.89 -41.43
C TRP A 9 13.40 -5.23 -40.72
N SER A 10 14.06 -6.14 -41.42
CA SER A 10 14.58 -7.41 -40.92
C SER A 10 15.82 -7.21 -40.04
N CYS A 11 15.90 -8.05 -39.00
CA CYS A 11 17.01 -8.20 -38.06
C CYS A 11 18.40 -8.20 -38.71
N MET A 12 19.32 -7.41 -38.16
CA MET A 12 20.75 -7.71 -38.17
C MET A 12 21.29 -7.61 -36.76
N ALA A 13 21.41 -8.76 -36.09
CA ALA A 13 22.26 -8.94 -34.93
C ALA A 13 23.68 -9.21 -35.43
N VAL A 14 24.63 -8.31 -35.15
CA VAL A 14 26.06 -8.59 -35.22
C VAL A 14 26.69 -8.25 -33.88
N ALA A 15 27.45 -9.24 -33.40
CA ALA A 15 28.09 -9.35 -32.11
C ALA A 15 28.92 -8.12 -31.70
N CYS A 16 28.61 -7.62 -30.51
CA CYS A 16 29.59 -7.05 -29.59
C CYS A 16 29.49 -7.87 -28.29
N ALA A 17 30.28 -8.93 -28.20
CA ALA A 17 30.46 -9.68 -26.96
C ALA A 17 31.31 -8.84 -26.00
N ALA A 18 30.69 -7.87 -25.35
CA ALA A 18 31.22 -7.37 -24.10
C ALA A 18 31.21 -8.54 -23.11
N HIS A 19 32.34 -8.83 -22.48
CA HIS A 19 32.39 -9.69 -21.30
C HIS A 19 31.57 -9.02 -20.18
N ILE A 20 30.25 -9.22 -20.22
CA ILE A 20 29.41 -9.07 -19.04
C ILE A 20 29.85 -10.23 -18.15
N THR A 21 30.67 -9.94 -17.15
CA THR A 21 30.80 -10.85 -16.01
C THR A 21 29.40 -11.02 -15.45
N GLN A 22 28.72 -12.11 -15.82
CA GLN A 22 27.41 -12.46 -15.27
C GLN A 22 27.63 -12.79 -13.79
N GLU A 23 27.58 -11.76 -12.95
CA GLU A 23 27.49 -11.94 -11.51
C GLU A 23 26.31 -12.87 -11.21
N THR A 24 26.57 -13.92 -10.45
CA THR A 24 25.57 -14.94 -10.10
C THR A 24 24.44 -14.35 -9.24
N PRO A 25 23.19 -14.84 -9.37
CA PRO A 25 22.13 -14.48 -8.45
C PRO A 25 22.52 -14.75 -6.99
N LEU A 26 22.30 -13.76 -6.12
CA LEU A 26 22.44 -13.90 -4.67
C LEU A 26 21.65 -15.12 -4.12
N SER A 27 22.26 -15.80 -3.17
CA SER A 27 21.66 -16.87 -2.37
C SER A 27 20.60 -16.34 -1.41
N LEU A 28 19.78 -17.23 -0.83
CA LEU A 28 18.78 -16.83 0.18
C LEU A 28 19.44 -16.22 1.42
N ALA A 29 20.56 -16.80 1.88
CA ALA A 29 21.34 -16.26 2.98
C ALA A 29 21.87 -14.83 2.72
N GLU A 30 22.42 -14.57 1.53
CA GLU A 30 22.88 -13.21 1.14
C GLU A 30 21.72 -12.20 1.05
N LEU A 31 20.52 -12.69 0.71
CA LEU A 31 19.29 -11.90 0.72
C LEU A 31 18.66 -11.81 2.11
N GLY A 32 19.20 -12.45 3.15
CA GLY A 32 18.61 -12.46 4.49
C GLY A 32 17.26 -13.19 4.57
N LEU A 33 16.94 -14.02 3.57
CA LEU A 33 15.73 -14.82 3.48
C LEU A 33 15.94 -16.17 4.20
N THR A 34 14.87 -16.70 4.80
CA THR A 34 14.93 -17.97 5.54
C THR A 34 15.15 -19.12 4.57
N GLU A 35 16.10 -20.02 4.84
CA GLU A 35 16.26 -21.25 4.03
C GLU A 35 15.05 -22.18 4.25
N THR A 36 14.14 -22.23 3.28
CA THR A 36 12.93 -23.07 3.31
C THR A 36 12.87 -23.96 2.09
N THR A 37 12.43 -25.20 2.27
CA THR A 37 12.13 -26.09 1.14
C THR A 37 10.80 -25.66 0.52
N PRO A 38 10.75 -25.32 -0.79
CA PRO A 38 9.51 -24.97 -1.44
C PRO A 38 8.51 -26.12 -1.39
N ILE A 39 7.26 -25.82 -1.07
CA ILE A 39 6.17 -26.81 -1.10
C ILE A 39 5.60 -26.88 -2.52
N THR A 40 5.17 -28.07 -2.96
CA THR A 40 4.54 -28.22 -4.28
C THR A 40 3.02 -28.32 -4.09
N LEU A 41 2.28 -27.41 -4.70
CA LEU A 41 0.83 -27.42 -4.73
C LEU A 41 0.29 -28.50 -5.67
N SER A 42 -1.01 -28.78 -5.56
CA SER A 42 -1.71 -29.77 -6.39
C SER A 42 -1.67 -29.50 -7.89
N ASN A 43 -1.41 -28.26 -8.30
CA ASN A 43 -1.24 -27.85 -9.70
C ASN A 43 0.24 -27.82 -10.15
N ASN A 44 1.14 -28.49 -9.43
CA ASN A 44 2.59 -28.50 -9.64
C ASN A 44 3.28 -27.13 -9.49
N HIS A 45 2.60 -26.10 -8.98
CA HIS A 45 3.21 -24.83 -8.65
C HIS A 45 4.01 -24.95 -7.35
N LYS A 46 5.26 -24.50 -7.34
CA LYS A 46 6.11 -24.47 -6.14
C LYS A 46 5.89 -23.15 -5.39
N LEU A 47 5.59 -23.23 -4.10
CA LEU A 47 5.54 -22.07 -3.22
C LEU A 47 6.77 -22.01 -2.32
N HIS A 48 7.40 -20.85 -2.30
CA HIS A 48 8.53 -20.48 -1.48
C HIS A 48 8.12 -19.96 -0.10
N GLY A 49 6.88 -19.50 0.05
CA GLY A 49 6.40 -18.84 1.27
C GLY A 49 6.80 -17.38 1.35
N ARG A 50 6.96 -16.70 0.20
CA ARG A 50 7.45 -15.31 0.14
C ARG A 50 6.73 -14.46 -0.89
N PHE A 51 6.61 -13.17 -0.65
CA PHE A 51 6.11 -12.24 -1.66
C PHE A 51 6.81 -10.88 -1.61
N LEU A 52 6.91 -10.24 -2.77
CA LEU A 52 7.52 -8.92 -2.93
C LEU A 52 6.46 -7.82 -2.79
N HIS A 53 6.80 -6.74 -2.08
CA HIS A 53 6.02 -5.52 -1.99
C HIS A 53 6.87 -4.32 -2.46
N ILE A 54 6.40 -3.64 -3.52
CA ILE A 54 7.05 -2.45 -4.11
C ILE A 54 6.01 -1.35 -4.32
N THR A 55 6.44 -0.09 -4.27
CA THR A 55 5.56 1.07 -4.41
C THR A 55 6.31 2.31 -4.87
N ASP A 56 5.57 3.30 -5.38
CA ASP A 56 6.02 4.67 -5.56
C ASP A 56 7.33 4.73 -6.36
N MET A 57 7.29 4.28 -7.62
CA MET A 57 8.47 4.34 -8.50
C MET A 57 8.73 5.76 -8.98
N HIS A 58 7.68 6.56 -9.24
CA HIS A 58 7.75 7.94 -9.74
C HIS A 58 8.84 8.15 -10.82
N PRO A 59 8.86 7.39 -11.93
CA PRO A 59 9.80 7.63 -13.00
C PRO A 59 9.60 9.02 -13.61
N ASP A 60 10.72 9.72 -13.75
CA ASP A 60 10.82 11.04 -14.32
C ASP A 60 11.67 10.99 -15.61
N PRO A 61 11.05 11.19 -16.79
CA PRO A 61 11.76 11.22 -18.06
C PRO A 61 12.52 12.53 -18.29
N TYR A 62 12.35 13.55 -17.44
CA TYR A 62 13.02 14.84 -17.55
C TYR A 62 14.23 14.98 -16.62
N TYR A 63 14.45 14.01 -15.74
CA TYR A 63 15.64 13.96 -14.89
C TYR A 63 16.92 13.91 -15.74
N GLU A 64 17.88 14.76 -15.42
CA GLU A 64 19.21 14.76 -16.03
C GLU A 64 20.32 14.70 -14.98
N GLU A 65 21.27 13.76 -15.15
CA GLU A 65 22.47 13.68 -14.32
C GLU A 65 23.28 14.98 -14.41
N GLY A 66 23.65 15.55 -13.26
CA GLY A 66 24.36 16.81 -13.17
C GLY A 66 23.47 18.05 -13.38
N ALA A 67 22.13 17.90 -13.39
CA ALA A 67 21.21 19.02 -13.22
C ALA A 67 21.20 19.53 -11.76
N PHE A 68 20.53 20.66 -11.50
CA PHE A 68 20.40 21.19 -10.15
C PHE A 68 19.20 20.58 -9.43
N GLN A 69 19.41 20.07 -8.21
CA GLN A 69 18.31 19.56 -7.37
C GLN A 69 17.23 20.63 -7.10
N SER A 70 17.63 21.90 -6.99
CA SER A 70 16.70 23.03 -6.82
C SER A 70 15.77 23.28 -8.02
N GLU A 71 16.12 22.76 -9.18
CA GLU A 71 15.34 22.84 -10.43
C GLU A 71 14.66 21.50 -10.75
N LEU A 72 14.34 20.73 -9.71
CA LEU A 72 13.69 19.41 -9.77
C LEU A 72 14.52 18.36 -10.52
N CYS A 73 15.84 18.51 -10.55
CA CYS A 73 16.76 17.68 -11.33
C CYS A 73 16.48 17.69 -12.85
N HIS A 74 15.71 18.65 -13.34
CA HIS A 74 15.50 18.86 -14.76
C HIS A 74 16.52 19.89 -15.30
N VAL A 75 16.72 19.88 -16.62
CA VAL A 75 17.59 20.85 -17.30
C VAL A 75 17.17 22.28 -17.01
N GLY A 76 18.11 23.09 -16.51
CA GLY A 76 17.93 24.51 -16.28
C GLY A 76 17.75 25.30 -17.59
N LYS A 77 17.27 26.55 -17.48
CA LYS A 77 17.06 27.42 -18.66
C LYS A 77 18.34 27.81 -19.40
N ASP A 78 19.49 27.73 -18.74
CA ASP A 78 20.79 28.15 -19.26
C ASP A 78 21.70 26.93 -19.42
N LYS A 79 21.97 26.56 -20.68
CA LYS A 79 22.83 25.41 -21.02
C LYS A 79 24.31 25.68 -20.74
N ASP A 80 24.68 26.94 -20.50
CA ASP A 80 26.04 27.38 -20.18
C ASP A 80 26.27 27.52 -18.66
N ALA A 81 25.26 27.23 -17.83
CA ALA A 81 25.38 27.23 -16.38
C ALA A 81 26.31 26.11 -15.88
N LYS A 82 26.91 26.32 -14.70
CA LYS A 82 27.72 25.30 -14.01
C LYS A 82 26.94 23.99 -13.88
N LYS A 83 27.62 22.84 -13.97
CA LYS A 83 27.03 21.53 -13.63
C LYS A 83 26.45 21.59 -12.20
N GLY A 84 25.22 21.11 -12.06
CA GLY A 84 24.57 20.90 -10.77
C GLY A 84 25.04 19.61 -10.08
N ASP A 85 24.22 19.13 -9.16
CA ASP A 85 24.55 18.12 -8.16
C ASP A 85 23.67 16.86 -8.20
N ALA A 86 22.75 16.76 -9.16
CA ALA A 86 21.91 15.58 -9.34
C ALA A 86 22.74 14.34 -9.73
N GLY A 87 22.68 13.29 -8.91
CA GLY A 87 23.37 12.03 -9.10
C GLY A 87 22.77 11.18 -10.22
N LYS A 88 23.52 10.18 -10.70
CA LYS A 88 23.08 9.31 -11.80
C LYS A 88 21.81 8.53 -11.49
N TYR A 89 21.71 7.99 -10.27
CA TYR A 89 20.57 7.16 -9.84
C TYR A 89 19.58 7.92 -8.95
N GLY A 90 19.62 9.26 -8.94
CA GLY A 90 18.90 10.08 -7.96
C GLY A 90 19.72 10.30 -6.70
N ASP A 91 19.25 11.17 -5.82
CA ASP A 91 19.82 11.41 -4.50
C ASP A 91 18.73 11.42 -3.44
N ALA A 92 18.94 10.71 -2.33
CA ALA A 92 18.02 10.72 -1.21
C ALA A 92 17.86 12.13 -0.63
N VAL A 93 16.64 12.50 -0.23
CA VAL A 93 16.31 13.80 0.40
C VAL A 93 16.46 15.01 -0.54
N SER A 94 16.78 14.81 -1.83
CA SER A 94 16.93 15.89 -2.83
C SER A 94 15.62 16.57 -3.21
N GLY A 95 14.51 15.83 -3.11
CA GLY A 95 13.20 16.28 -3.59
C GLY A 95 12.95 16.07 -5.09
N CYS A 96 13.86 15.39 -5.78
CA CYS A 96 13.67 14.95 -7.15
C CYS A 96 12.92 13.61 -7.20
N ASP A 97 12.25 13.37 -8.32
CA ASP A 97 11.66 12.07 -8.64
C ASP A 97 12.72 11.11 -9.22
N SER A 98 12.33 9.85 -9.46
CA SER A 98 13.27 8.81 -9.89
C SER A 98 13.74 9.04 -11.32
N PRO A 99 15.06 9.09 -11.61
CA PRO A 99 15.49 8.97 -12.98
C PRO A 99 15.08 7.60 -13.54
N MET A 100 14.78 7.54 -14.84
CA MET A 100 14.40 6.28 -15.51
C MET A 100 15.38 5.13 -15.23
N ILE A 101 16.68 5.43 -15.09
CA ILE A 101 17.70 4.42 -14.79
C ILE A 101 17.54 3.80 -13.40
N LEU A 102 17.07 4.54 -12.39
CA LEU A 102 16.84 3.99 -11.05
C LEU A 102 15.73 2.93 -11.10
N MET A 103 14.63 3.20 -11.80
CA MET A 103 13.55 2.24 -12.00
C MET A 103 14.06 0.99 -12.75
N ASN A 104 14.77 1.20 -13.86
CA ASN A 104 15.28 0.12 -14.69
C ASN A 104 16.23 -0.80 -13.93
N GLU A 105 17.21 -0.23 -13.22
CA GLU A 105 18.19 -1.00 -12.45
C GLU A 105 17.54 -1.67 -11.23
N THR A 106 16.52 -1.06 -10.62
CA THR A 106 15.73 -1.68 -9.55
C THR A 106 15.00 -2.93 -10.06
N LEU A 107 14.28 -2.83 -11.17
CA LEU A 107 13.58 -3.95 -11.76
C LEU A 107 14.53 -5.04 -12.28
N ALA A 108 15.68 -4.65 -12.84
CA ALA A 108 16.73 -5.58 -13.23
C ALA A 108 17.31 -6.35 -12.02
N TRP A 109 17.56 -5.65 -10.90
CA TRP A 109 18.02 -6.27 -9.66
C TRP A 109 16.98 -7.25 -9.12
N ILE A 110 15.69 -6.86 -9.09
CA ILE A 110 14.58 -7.74 -8.68
C ILE A 110 14.49 -8.98 -9.58
N SER A 111 14.53 -8.80 -10.90
CA SER A 111 14.47 -9.90 -11.87
C SER A 111 15.59 -10.91 -11.62
N LYS A 112 16.81 -10.41 -11.40
CA LYS A 112 18.01 -11.23 -11.21
C LYS A 112 18.04 -11.94 -9.86
N HIS A 113 17.58 -11.30 -8.79
CA HIS A 113 17.82 -11.76 -7.43
C HIS A 113 16.60 -12.35 -6.73
N LEU A 114 15.38 -11.89 -7.06
CA LEU A 114 14.17 -12.22 -6.31
C LEU A 114 13.11 -12.98 -7.12
N ARG A 115 12.99 -12.76 -8.44
CA ARG A 115 11.92 -13.33 -9.30
C ARG A 115 11.65 -14.81 -9.04
N ASP A 116 12.69 -15.63 -9.01
CA ASP A 116 12.58 -17.09 -8.85
C ASP A 116 12.53 -17.57 -7.38
N LYS A 117 12.34 -16.65 -6.43
CA LYS A 117 12.36 -16.90 -4.97
C LYS A 117 11.09 -16.44 -4.25
N ILE A 118 10.14 -15.88 -5.00
CA ILE A 118 8.88 -15.30 -4.51
C ILE A 118 7.68 -15.91 -5.23
N ASP A 119 6.52 -15.88 -4.56
CA ASP A 119 5.29 -16.52 -5.03
C ASP A 119 4.37 -15.55 -5.76
N PHE A 120 4.42 -14.27 -5.39
CA PHE A 120 3.63 -13.18 -6.00
C PHE A 120 4.22 -11.81 -5.66
N VAL A 121 3.67 -10.77 -6.31
CA VAL A 121 4.07 -9.37 -6.14
C VAL A 121 2.85 -8.50 -5.85
N VAL A 122 2.98 -7.63 -4.86
CA VAL A 122 2.05 -6.54 -4.60
C VAL A 122 2.74 -5.23 -5.00
N TRP A 123 2.10 -4.47 -5.89
CA TRP A 123 2.65 -3.23 -6.45
C TRP A 123 1.66 -2.09 -6.21
N THR A 124 1.93 -1.19 -5.28
CA THR A 124 0.92 -0.22 -4.80
C THR A 124 0.91 1.12 -5.52
N GLY A 125 1.31 1.18 -6.80
CA GLY A 125 1.07 2.33 -7.69
C GLY A 125 2.07 3.49 -7.57
N ASP A 126 1.65 4.64 -8.12
CA ASP A 126 2.43 5.87 -8.30
C ASP A 126 3.60 5.70 -9.28
N ASN A 127 3.22 5.61 -10.55
CA ASN A 127 4.06 5.21 -11.68
C ASN A 127 4.45 6.38 -12.57
N ILE A 128 4.29 7.61 -12.12
CA ILE A 128 4.70 8.81 -12.84
C ILE A 128 5.13 9.87 -11.85
N ARG A 129 6.15 10.64 -12.21
CA ARG A 129 6.62 11.79 -11.44
C ARG A 129 5.50 12.73 -10.96
N HIS A 130 5.79 13.44 -9.89
CA HIS A 130 4.94 14.48 -9.34
C HIS A 130 4.71 15.62 -10.33
N ASP A 131 3.55 16.26 -10.24
CA ASP A 131 3.17 17.39 -11.09
C ASP A 131 3.59 18.73 -10.49
N ASN A 132 4.89 18.87 -10.17
CA ASN A 132 5.45 20.05 -9.50
C ASN A 132 6.31 20.94 -10.42
N ASP A 133 6.57 20.53 -11.67
CA ASP A 133 7.25 21.36 -12.67
C ASP A 133 6.29 22.01 -13.68
N ARG A 134 6.17 23.34 -13.62
CA ARG A 134 5.34 24.12 -14.55
C ARG A 134 5.93 24.24 -15.97
N ARG A 135 7.22 23.93 -16.17
CA ARG A 135 7.86 23.86 -17.49
C ARG A 135 7.42 22.62 -18.26
N TYR A 136 7.15 21.54 -17.52
CA TYR A 136 6.74 20.25 -18.05
C TYR A 136 5.45 19.80 -17.33
N PRO A 137 4.31 20.45 -17.56
CA PRO A 137 3.06 20.03 -16.92
C PRO A 137 2.69 18.60 -17.32
N ARG A 138 2.22 17.81 -16.36
CA ARG A 138 1.73 16.45 -16.61
C ARG A 138 0.36 16.53 -17.32
N THR A 139 0.18 15.73 -18.36
CA THR A 139 -1.10 15.60 -19.08
C THR A 139 -1.68 14.21 -18.86
N GLU A 140 -2.97 14.04 -19.14
CA GLU A 140 -3.63 12.72 -19.07
C GLU A 140 -2.92 11.67 -19.95
N THR A 141 -2.47 12.05 -21.15
CA THR A 141 -1.71 11.17 -22.05
C THR A 141 -0.36 10.80 -21.46
N HIS A 142 0.40 11.74 -20.89
CA HIS A 142 1.68 11.43 -20.24
C HIS A 142 1.52 10.40 -19.11
N ILE A 143 0.42 10.46 -18.36
CA ILE A 143 0.12 9.53 -17.27
C ILE A 143 -0.16 8.14 -17.81
N PHE A 144 -0.98 8.02 -18.85
CA PHE A 144 -1.26 6.73 -19.47
C PHE A 144 -0.02 6.13 -20.13
N ASP A 145 0.76 6.94 -20.85
CA ASP A 145 2.00 6.49 -21.51
C ASP A 145 3.01 5.97 -20.49
N MET A 146 3.19 6.69 -19.36
CA MET A 146 4.10 6.23 -18.32
C MET A 146 3.55 5.01 -17.59
N ASN A 147 2.25 4.96 -17.27
CA ASN A 147 1.64 3.76 -16.66
C ASN A 147 1.75 2.53 -17.57
N GLN A 148 1.61 2.70 -18.89
CA GLN A 148 1.86 1.65 -19.88
C GLN A 148 3.32 1.21 -19.83
N LEU A 149 4.26 2.16 -19.91
CA LEU A 149 5.69 1.87 -19.90
C LEU A 149 6.11 1.09 -18.65
N VAL A 150 5.72 1.56 -17.46
CA VAL A 150 6.04 0.88 -16.20
C VAL A 150 5.38 -0.51 -16.15
N SER A 151 4.13 -0.63 -16.60
CA SER A 151 3.44 -1.92 -16.69
C SER A 151 4.18 -2.92 -17.60
N ASP A 152 4.70 -2.46 -18.74
CA ASP A 152 5.47 -3.28 -19.68
C ASP A 152 6.78 -3.77 -19.03
N TYR A 153 7.51 -2.89 -18.33
CA TYR A 153 8.71 -3.28 -17.58
C TYR A 153 8.39 -4.29 -16.46
N VAL A 154 7.27 -4.13 -15.75
CA VAL A 154 6.84 -5.06 -14.71
C VAL A 154 6.46 -6.41 -15.33
N VAL A 155 5.76 -6.43 -16.46
CA VAL A 155 5.48 -7.66 -17.21
C VAL A 155 6.77 -8.35 -17.61
N ASP A 156 7.73 -7.64 -18.19
CA ASP A 156 9.03 -8.19 -18.60
C ASP A 156 9.82 -8.75 -17.41
N THR A 157 9.79 -8.06 -16.27
CA THR A 157 10.47 -8.47 -15.03
C THR A 157 9.94 -9.80 -14.50
N PHE A 158 8.62 -10.01 -14.60
CA PHE A 158 7.92 -11.17 -14.01
C PHE A 158 7.30 -12.10 -15.06
N ARG A 159 7.78 -12.03 -16.30
CA ARG A 159 7.22 -12.81 -17.41
C ARG A 159 7.31 -14.31 -17.15
N SER A 160 6.46 -15.09 -17.81
CA SER A 160 6.61 -16.54 -17.84
C SER A 160 7.61 -16.91 -18.93
N ASP A 161 8.52 -17.84 -18.64
CA ASP A 161 9.35 -18.45 -19.69
C ASP A 161 8.56 -19.48 -20.51
N ASN A 162 7.33 -19.82 -20.07
CA ASN A 162 6.41 -20.75 -20.71
C ASN A 162 5.21 -20.00 -21.33
N ASN A 163 5.02 -20.14 -22.66
CA ASN A 163 4.06 -19.39 -23.48
C ASN A 163 2.57 -19.82 -23.41
N TYR A 164 2.06 -20.29 -22.26
CA TYR A 164 0.65 -20.73 -22.16
C TYR A 164 -0.19 -19.85 -21.21
N GLY A 165 -1.08 -19.03 -21.79
CA GLY A 165 -2.28 -18.50 -21.13
C GLY A 165 -2.13 -17.20 -20.32
N SER A 166 -0.97 -16.91 -19.72
CA SER A 166 -0.69 -15.63 -19.04
C SER A 166 0.70 -15.13 -19.41
N PRO A 167 0.89 -13.81 -19.65
CA PRO A 167 2.23 -13.27 -19.89
C PRO A 167 3.12 -13.35 -18.64
N LEU A 168 2.54 -13.51 -17.44
CA LEU A 168 3.26 -13.49 -16.17
C LEU A 168 3.55 -14.90 -15.65
N GLY A 169 4.77 -15.12 -15.17
CA GLY A 169 5.21 -16.34 -14.51
C GLY A 169 4.85 -16.38 -13.02
N ILE A 170 4.69 -15.21 -12.40
CA ILE A 170 4.19 -15.05 -11.03
C ILE A 170 3.05 -14.02 -10.99
N PRO A 171 2.01 -14.20 -10.14
CA PRO A 171 0.95 -13.21 -10.00
C PRO A 171 1.48 -11.84 -9.54
N VAL A 172 1.16 -10.79 -10.29
CA VAL A 172 1.38 -9.39 -9.91
C VAL A 172 0.02 -8.71 -9.69
N VAL A 173 -0.10 -7.97 -8.59
CA VAL A 173 -1.35 -7.27 -8.21
C VAL A 173 -1.07 -5.77 -8.04
N PRO A 174 -1.32 -4.94 -9.08
CA PRO A 174 -1.20 -3.50 -8.99
C PRO A 174 -2.33 -2.85 -8.18
N SER A 175 -2.06 -1.68 -7.59
CA SER A 175 -3.04 -0.74 -7.03
C SER A 175 -2.86 0.65 -7.64
N LEU A 176 -3.94 1.43 -7.74
CA LEU A 176 -3.92 2.75 -8.36
C LEU A 176 -3.40 3.82 -7.40
N GLY A 177 -2.37 4.55 -7.83
CA GLY A 177 -1.79 5.68 -7.12
C GLY A 177 -2.50 7.01 -7.34
N ASN A 178 -2.25 7.99 -6.48
CA ASN A 178 -2.85 9.32 -6.60
C ASN A 178 -2.16 10.21 -7.64
N ASN A 179 -0.93 9.85 -8.04
CA ASN A 179 -0.23 10.40 -9.20
C ASN A 179 -0.54 9.64 -10.49
N ASP A 180 -1.23 8.50 -10.45
CA ASP A 180 -1.64 7.76 -11.66
C ASP A 180 -2.93 8.30 -12.30
N VAL A 181 -3.42 9.45 -11.83
CA VAL A 181 -4.70 10.02 -12.24
C VAL A 181 -4.57 11.49 -12.66
N TYR A 182 -5.50 11.91 -13.53
CA TYR A 182 -5.59 13.28 -14.03
C TYR A 182 -6.99 13.86 -13.83
N PRO A 183 -7.12 15.08 -13.27
CA PRO A 183 -6.12 15.81 -12.51
C PRO A 183 -5.60 15.04 -11.29
N HIS A 184 -4.49 15.49 -10.68
CA HIS A 184 -3.91 14.87 -9.48
C HIS A 184 -4.98 14.62 -8.40
N ASN A 185 -4.98 13.43 -7.78
CA ASN A 185 -5.96 12.91 -6.80
C ASN A 185 -7.40 12.71 -7.30
N LEU A 186 -7.80 13.29 -8.43
CA LEU A 186 -9.19 13.32 -8.86
C LEU A 186 -9.54 12.03 -9.62
N PHE A 187 -10.28 11.14 -8.95
CA PHE A 187 -10.77 9.91 -9.55
C PHE A 187 -12.27 9.72 -9.29
N ALA A 188 -13.04 9.69 -10.37
CA ALA A 188 -14.49 9.55 -10.33
C ALA A 188 -14.94 8.08 -10.37
N LYS A 189 -16.22 7.83 -10.07
CA LYS A 189 -16.87 6.54 -10.34
C LYS A 189 -16.87 6.27 -11.84
N GLY A 190 -16.53 5.05 -12.22
CA GLY A 190 -16.57 4.58 -13.59
C GLY A 190 -18.00 4.29 -14.10
N PRO A 191 -18.15 4.07 -15.42
CA PRO A 191 -17.08 4.08 -16.42
C PRO A 191 -16.65 5.50 -16.80
N THR A 192 -15.33 5.74 -16.77
CA THR A 192 -14.66 6.96 -17.24
C THR A 192 -13.55 6.63 -18.23
N LEU A 193 -13.03 7.66 -18.92
CA LEU A 193 -11.83 7.52 -19.75
C LEU A 193 -10.67 6.89 -18.95
N GLN A 194 -10.40 7.39 -17.74
CA GLN A 194 -9.35 6.88 -16.86
C GLN A 194 -9.53 5.39 -16.53
N THR A 195 -10.73 4.95 -16.11
CA THR A 195 -10.97 3.52 -15.82
C THR A 195 -10.78 2.65 -17.06
N ARG A 196 -11.14 3.14 -18.24
CA ARG A 196 -11.04 2.41 -19.51
C ARG A 196 -9.60 2.27 -19.96
N GLU A 197 -8.82 3.35 -19.93
CA GLU A 197 -7.41 3.30 -20.34
C GLU A 197 -6.58 2.50 -19.34
N MET A 198 -6.80 2.68 -18.03
CA MET A 198 -6.13 1.85 -17.03
C MET A 198 -6.47 0.38 -17.15
N PHE A 199 -7.71 0.04 -17.53
CA PHE A 199 -8.07 -1.36 -17.80
C PHE A 199 -7.25 -1.95 -18.96
N LYS A 200 -7.04 -1.19 -20.05
CA LYS A 200 -6.22 -1.65 -21.18
C LYS A 200 -4.78 -1.87 -20.76
N ILE A 201 -4.21 -0.92 -20.02
CA ILE A 201 -2.84 -0.97 -19.51
C ILE A 201 -2.66 -2.19 -18.58
N TRP A 202 -3.64 -2.45 -17.71
CA TRP A 202 -3.57 -3.52 -16.71
C TRP A 202 -4.23 -4.85 -17.13
N GLN A 203 -4.57 -5.02 -18.41
CA GLN A 203 -5.14 -6.25 -18.93
C GLN A 203 -4.30 -7.51 -18.57
N PRO A 204 -2.94 -7.46 -18.58
CA PRO A 204 -2.10 -8.59 -18.14
C PRO A 204 -2.28 -8.98 -16.66
N PHE A 205 -2.71 -8.05 -15.81
CA PHE A 205 -2.78 -8.23 -14.35
C PHE A 205 -4.17 -8.65 -13.89
N ILE A 206 -5.22 -8.13 -14.52
CA ILE A 206 -6.62 -8.25 -14.08
C ILE A 206 -7.27 -9.53 -14.62
N PRO A 207 -7.90 -10.35 -13.77
CA PRO A 207 -8.69 -11.49 -14.23
C PRO A 207 -9.86 -11.05 -15.16
N PRO A 208 -10.04 -11.66 -16.34
CA PRO A 208 -11.03 -11.21 -17.33
C PRO A 208 -12.47 -11.12 -16.81
N GLU A 209 -12.87 -12.01 -15.91
CA GLU A 209 -14.20 -12.06 -15.29
C GLU A 209 -14.53 -10.82 -14.42
N GLN A 210 -13.52 -10.02 -14.08
CA GLN A 210 -13.66 -8.80 -13.27
C GLN A 210 -13.71 -7.51 -14.08
N LEU A 211 -13.76 -7.59 -15.42
CA LEU A 211 -13.76 -6.41 -16.31
C LEU A 211 -14.84 -5.39 -15.94
N HIS A 212 -16.08 -5.84 -15.72
CA HIS A 212 -17.20 -4.95 -15.41
C HIS A 212 -17.02 -4.25 -14.05
N VAL A 213 -16.52 -4.98 -13.07
CA VAL A 213 -16.20 -4.45 -11.74
C VAL A 213 -15.08 -3.43 -11.82
N PHE A 214 -13.99 -3.77 -12.52
CA PHE A 214 -12.86 -2.87 -12.71
C PHE A 214 -13.28 -1.60 -13.45
N SER A 215 -14.09 -1.71 -14.51
CA SER A 215 -14.58 -0.55 -15.26
C SER A 215 -15.45 0.39 -14.41
N ARG A 216 -16.10 -0.11 -13.35
CA ARG A 216 -16.92 0.73 -12.45
C ARG A 216 -16.09 1.44 -11.39
N GLY A 217 -14.98 0.85 -10.92
CA GLY A 217 -14.30 1.37 -9.74
C GLY A 217 -12.79 1.27 -9.67
N ALA A 218 -12.14 0.70 -10.68
CA ALA A 218 -10.70 0.41 -10.71
C ALA A 218 -10.21 -0.39 -9.49
N TYR A 219 -11.04 -1.31 -9.01
CA TYR A 219 -10.71 -2.28 -7.97
C TYR A 219 -11.01 -3.69 -8.48
N PHE A 220 -10.24 -4.67 -8.00
CA PHE A 220 -10.35 -6.08 -8.37
C PHE A 220 -9.63 -6.93 -7.33
N PHE A 221 -9.69 -8.25 -7.46
CA PHE A 221 -8.79 -9.15 -6.75
C PHE A 221 -8.10 -10.12 -7.70
N LYS A 222 -6.98 -10.68 -7.25
CA LYS A 222 -6.34 -11.81 -7.91
C LYS A 222 -6.06 -12.90 -6.88
N GLU A 223 -6.38 -14.14 -7.24
CA GLU A 223 -5.89 -15.29 -6.48
C GLU A 223 -4.38 -15.41 -6.71
N VAL A 224 -3.61 -15.13 -5.66
CA VAL A 224 -2.15 -15.31 -5.69
C VAL A 224 -1.76 -16.73 -5.33
N ILE A 225 -2.63 -17.43 -4.58
CA ILE A 225 -2.60 -18.89 -4.42
C ILE A 225 -4.02 -19.40 -4.70
N PRO A 226 -4.21 -20.18 -5.78
CA PRO A 226 -5.52 -20.60 -6.23
C PRO A 226 -6.39 -21.21 -5.12
N ASN A 227 -7.63 -20.74 -5.00
CA ASN A 227 -8.63 -21.14 -4.00
C ASN A 227 -8.18 -21.03 -2.52
N LYS A 228 -7.07 -20.35 -2.21
CA LYS A 228 -6.56 -20.27 -0.83
C LYS A 228 -6.21 -18.84 -0.38
N LEU A 229 -5.50 -18.07 -1.20
CA LEU A 229 -5.07 -16.70 -0.87
C LEU A 229 -5.33 -15.76 -2.06
N ALA A 230 -5.97 -14.64 -1.79
CA ALA A 230 -6.14 -13.55 -2.75
C ALA A 230 -5.56 -12.24 -2.23
N VAL A 231 -5.23 -11.34 -3.16
CA VAL A 231 -4.95 -9.93 -2.85
C VAL A 231 -6.05 -9.09 -3.48
N LEU A 232 -6.74 -8.29 -2.66
CA LEU A 232 -7.79 -7.37 -3.08
C LEU A 232 -7.15 -6.00 -3.28
N SER A 233 -7.02 -5.58 -4.55
CA SER A 233 -6.61 -4.24 -4.92
C SER A 233 -7.82 -3.31 -4.84
N ILE A 234 -7.86 -2.49 -3.79
CA ILE A 234 -8.93 -1.51 -3.57
C ILE A 234 -8.48 -0.14 -4.06
N ASN A 235 -9.42 0.60 -4.66
CA ASN A 235 -9.16 1.97 -5.08
C ASN A 235 -9.29 2.92 -3.89
N THR A 236 -8.16 3.20 -3.23
CA THR A 236 -8.11 4.05 -2.05
C THR A 236 -8.43 5.51 -2.34
N LEU A 237 -8.39 5.96 -3.61
CA LEU A 237 -8.83 7.31 -3.97
C LEU A 237 -10.31 7.54 -3.71
N TYR A 238 -11.11 6.48 -3.58
CA TYR A 238 -12.53 6.57 -3.19
C TYR A 238 -12.75 6.77 -1.69
N LEU A 239 -11.68 6.69 -0.90
CA LEU A 239 -11.67 6.91 0.54
C LEU A 239 -10.83 8.14 0.92
N PHE A 240 -10.11 8.72 -0.05
CA PHE A 240 -9.08 9.72 0.17
C PHE A 240 -9.64 11.13 0.26
N GLN A 241 -9.39 11.83 1.37
CA GLN A 241 -9.93 13.18 1.61
C GLN A 241 -9.36 14.25 0.66
N SER A 242 -8.24 13.99 -0.01
CA SER A 242 -7.70 14.90 -1.04
C SER A 242 -8.24 14.63 -2.44
N ASN A 243 -9.10 13.62 -2.61
CA ASN A 243 -9.90 13.47 -3.83
C ASN A 243 -11.14 14.38 -3.70
N PRO A 244 -11.26 15.44 -4.51
CA PRO A 244 -12.38 16.40 -4.40
C PRO A 244 -13.74 15.83 -4.80
N LEU A 245 -13.81 14.55 -5.20
CA LEU A 245 -15.05 13.82 -5.50
C LEU A 245 -15.47 12.87 -4.37
N VAL A 246 -14.78 12.93 -3.23
CA VAL A 246 -15.08 12.17 -2.02
C VAL A 246 -15.48 13.17 -0.94
N ASP A 247 -16.77 13.20 -0.62
CA ASP A 247 -17.27 13.97 0.52
C ASP A 247 -17.24 13.07 1.78
N ASN A 248 -17.85 11.90 1.67
CA ASN A 248 -17.92 10.89 2.73
C ASN A 248 -18.07 9.48 2.13
N CYS A 249 -18.36 8.48 2.96
CA CYS A 249 -18.63 7.12 2.55
C CYS A 249 -20.04 6.62 2.94
N ASP A 250 -20.90 7.51 3.45
CA ASP A 250 -22.23 7.18 3.96
C ASP A 250 -23.34 7.35 2.92
N ARG A 251 -23.18 8.25 1.95
CA ARG A 251 -24.21 8.47 0.92
C ARG A 251 -24.02 7.50 -0.26
N LYS A 252 -25.13 7.00 -0.82
CA LYS A 252 -25.13 6.07 -1.98
C LYS A 252 -24.40 6.61 -3.22
N LYS A 253 -24.36 7.93 -3.37
CA LYS A 253 -23.73 8.61 -4.52
C LYS A 253 -22.21 8.68 -4.36
N GLU A 254 -21.67 8.46 -3.18
CA GLU A 254 -20.23 8.51 -2.96
C GLU A 254 -19.52 7.31 -3.61
N PRO A 255 -18.31 7.53 -4.14
CA PRO A 255 -17.49 6.43 -4.66
C PRO A 255 -17.13 5.41 -3.57
N GLY A 256 -16.89 5.86 -2.33
CA GLY A 256 -16.59 4.98 -1.21
C GLY A 256 -17.73 4.02 -0.84
N TYR A 257 -18.99 4.46 -0.95
CA TYR A 257 -20.16 3.60 -0.76
C TYR A 257 -20.17 2.44 -1.77
N MET A 258 -19.87 2.73 -3.03
CA MET A 258 -19.78 1.72 -4.09
C MET A 258 -18.67 0.71 -3.80
N LEU A 259 -17.48 1.18 -3.38
CA LEU A 259 -16.36 0.32 -3.00
C LEU A 259 -16.74 -0.63 -1.84
N PHE A 260 -17.32 -0.11 -0.76
CA PHE A 260 -17.69 -0.94 0.39
C PHE A 260 -18.79 -1.95 0.09
N LYS A 261 -19.73 -1.65 -0.83
CA LYS A 261 -20.68 -2.66 -1.32
C LYS A 261 -19.96 -3.83 -1.99
N TRP A 262 -19.07 -3.53 -2.94
CA TRP A 262 -18.31 -4.55 -3.65
C TRP A 262 -17.45 -5.37 -2.67
N LEU A 263 -16.73 -4.69 -1.79
CA LEU A 263 -15.90 -5.31 -0.77
C LEU A 263 -16.71 -6.28 0.09
N GLY A 264 -17.93 -5.88 0.46
CA GLY A 264 -18.82 -6.73 1.26
C GLY A 264 -19.27 -8.01 0.56
N TYR A 265 -19.61 -7.95 -0.73
CA TYR A 265 -19.95 -9.15 -1.50
C TYR A 265 -18.74 -10.08 -1.68
N VAL A 266 -17.58 -9.51 -2.03
CA VAL A 266 -16.34 -10.28 -2.23
C VAL A 266 -15.87 -10.93 -0.94
N LEU A 267 -15.78 -10.19 0.17
CA LEU A 267 -15.32 -10.75 1.44
C LEU A 267 -16.26 -11.82 1.98
N LYS A 268 -17.58 -11.65 1.79
CA LYS A 268 -18.56 -12.68 2.14
C LYS A 268 -18.30 -13.99 1.39
N GLU A 269 -18.03 -13.89 0.09
CA GLU A 269 -17.71 -15.06 -0.74
C GLU A 269 -16.35 -15.67 -0.34
N MET A 270 -15.32 -14.85 -0.12
CA MET A 270 -14.00 -15.31 0.36
C MET A 270 -14.10 -16.08 1.68
N ARG A 271 -14.93 -15.59 2.63
CA ARG A 271 -15.22 -16.30 3.88
C ARG A 271 -15.89 -17.65 3.62
N ALA A 272 -16.90 -17.70 2.76
CA ALA A 272 -17.60 -18.93 2.41
C ALA A 272 -16.65 -19.97 1.77
N ARG A 273 -15.68 -19.48 0.99
CA ARG A 273 -14.60 -20.27 0.39
C ARG A 273 -13.46 -20.62 1.34
N LYS A 274 -13.49 -20.12 2.58
CA LYS A 274 -12.41 -20.23 3.58
C LYS A 274 -11.07 -19.64 3.10
N MET A 275 -11.11 -18.76 2.10
CA MET A 275 -9.94 -18.08 1.58
C MET A 275 -9.46 -17.00 2.54
N LYS A 276 -8.17 -16.70 2.47
CA LYS A 276 -7.56 -15.55 3.17
C LYS A 276 -7.28 -14.44 2.18
N VAL A 277 -7.22 -13.21 2.68
CA VAL A 277 -6.98 -12.05 1.82
C VAL A 277 -6.04 -11.03 2.41
N TRP A 278 -5.19 -10.46 1.56
CA TRP A 278 -4.56 -9.17 1.81
C TRP A 278 -5.39 -8.06 1.19
N LEU A 279 -5.54 -6.94 1.90
CA LEU A 279 -5.99 -5.69 1.29
C LEU A 279 -4.77 -4.93 0.76
N SER A 280 -4.86 -4.45 -0.48
CA SER A 280 -3.82 -3.66 -1.13
C SER A 280 -4.43 -2.36 -1.65
N GLY A 281 -3.71 -1.27 -1.52
CA GLY A 281 -4.10 0.03 -2.05
C GLY A 281 -2.92 0.99 -2.02
N HIS A 282 -3.07 2.19 -2.58
CA HIS A 282 -1.96 3.15 -2.56
C HIS A 282 -1.93 3.96 -1.26
N VAL A 283 -3.00 4.73 -1.02
CA VAL A 283 -3.11 5.65 0.12
C VAL A 283 -3.49 4.86 1.39
N PRO A 284 -2.68 4.88 2.47
CA PRO A 284 -2.95 4.08 3.66
C PRO A 284 -4.11 4.62 4.51
N PRO A 285 -4.84 3.74 5.22
CA PRO A 285 -5.96 4.10 6.08
C PRO A 285 -5.48 4.75 7.39
N ASN A 286 -5.59 6.07 7.48
CA ASN A 286 -5.36 6.83 8.70
C ASN A 286 -6.13 8.16 8.66
N GLU A 287 -6.09 8.88 9.77
CA GLU A 287 -6.80 10.16 9.96
C GLU A 287 -6.26 11.27 9.05
N LYS A 288 -4.99 11.18 8.63
CA LYS A 288 -4.38 12.12 7.68
C LYS A 288 -4.93 11.93 6.26
N ASN A 289 -5.37 10.73 5.91
CA ASN A 289 -5.63 10.39 4.52
C ASN A 289 -7.11 10.20 4.26
N TYR A 290 -7.84 9.53 5.14
CA TYR A 290 -9.22 9.15 4.85
C TYR A 290 -10.19 10.11 5.49
N ASP A 291 -11.33 10.32 4.83
CA ASP A 291 -12.49 10.88 5.52
C ASP A 291 -12.88 9.97 6.70
N ILE A 292 -13.37 10.56 7.79
CA ILE A 292 -13.68 9.84 9.03
C ILE A 292 -14.75 8.76 8.83
N SER A 293 -15.77 9.01 8.01
CA SER A 293 -16.80 8.00 7.71
C SER A 293 -16.22 6.82 6.92
N CYS A 294 -15.27 7.12 6.02
CA CYS A 294 -14.55 6.13 5.24
C CYS A 294 -13.60 5.29 6.11
N LEU A 295 -12.81 5.94 6.98
CA LEU A 295 -11.90 5.27 7.89
C LEU A 295 -12.67 4.39 8.88
N ARG A 296 -13.77 4.90 9.45
CA ARG A 296 -14.67 4.14 10.32
C ARG A 296 -15.15 2.85 9.64
N LYS A 297 -15.69 2.94 8.42
CA LYS A 297 -16.13 1.76 7.66
C LYS A 297 -14.99 0.79 7.36
N TYR A 298 -13.84 1.31 6.93
CA TYR A 298 -12.65 0.49 6.66
C TYR A 298 -12.23 -0.31 7.91
N ILE A 299 -12.10 0.34 9.06
CA ILE A 299 -11.74 -0.30 10.33
C ILE A 299 -12.77 -1.36 10.71
N MET A 300 -14.07 -1.08 10.55
CA MET A 300 -15.10 -2.06 10.83
C MET A 300 -15.01 -3.29 9.91
N TRP A 301 -14.79 -3.11 8.61
CA TRP A 301 -14.63 -4.25 7.69
C TRP A 301 -13.43 -5.11 8.04
N THR A 302 -12.29 -4.50 8.36
CA THR A 302 -11.10 -5.24 8.83
C THR A 302 -11.36 -5.98 10.15
N HIS A 303 -12.09 -5.36 11.08
CA HIS A 303 -12.45 -5.99 12.35
C HIS A 303 -13.43 -7.16 12.18
N GLU A 304 -14.53 -6.99 11.44
CA GLU A 304 -15.55 -8.03 11.29
C GLU A 304 -15.15 -9.16 10.34
N TYR A 305 -14.08 -8.98 9.56
CA TYR A 305 -13.47 -10.00 8.71
C TYR A 305 -12.07 -10.40 9.16
N ARG A 306 -11.80 -10.28 10.46
CA ARG A 306 -10.55 -10.72 11.11
C ARG A 306 -10.26 -12.22 11.03
N ASP A 307 -11.22 -13.03 10.59
CA ASP A 307 -11.04 -14.45 10.22
C ASP A 307 -10.45 -14.64 8.82
N VAL A 308 -10.61 -13.65 7.93
CA VAL A 308 -10.26 -13.69 6.50
C VAL A 308 -9.08 -12.77 6.17
N ILE A 309 -9.11 -11.52 6.65
CA ILE A 309 -8.13 -10.48 6.31
C ILE A 309 -6.83 -10.69 7.10
N VAL A 310 -5.70 -10.78 6.38
CA VAL A 310 -4.36 -10.93 6.95
C VAL A 310 -3.76 -9.58 7.38
N GLY A 311 -4.11 -8.52 6.66
CA GLY A 311 -3.63 -7.16 6.91
C GLY A 311 -3.79 -6.28 5.68
N GLY A 312 -3.26 -5.06 5.76
CA GLY A 312 -3.21 -4.10 4.66
C GLY A 312 -1.78 -3.79 4.19
N LEU A 313 -1.60 -3.59 2.88
CA LEU A 313 -0.34 -3.24 2.21
C LEU A 313 -0.52 -1.93 1.42
N TYR A 314 0.29 -0.93 1.75
CA TYR A 314 0.16 0.45 1.24
C TYR A 314 1.52 1.14 1.01
N GLY A 315 1.49 2.24 0.25
CA GLY A 315 2.62 3.13 -0.05
C GLY A 315 2.33 4.59 0.30
N HIS A 316 2.51 5.50 -0.67
CA HIS A 316 2.12 6.93 -0.66
C HIS A 316 2.90 7.85 0.30
N MET A 317 3.13 7.41 1.52
CA MET A 317 3.72 8.25 2.57
C MET A 317 5.23 8.42 2.41
N ASN A 318 5.87 7.51 1.66
CA ASN A 318 7.31 7.34 1.47
C ASN A 318 8.05 7.22 2.82
N ILE A 319 7.43 6.60 3.82
CA ILE A 319 7.99 6.36 5.16
C ILE A 319 7.70 4.91 5.52
N ASP A 320 8.70 4.18 5.98
CA ASP A 320 8.51 2.81 6.48
C ASP A 320 7.87 2.84 7.88
N HIS A 321 6.58 2.50 7.98
CA HIS A 321 5.92 2.33 9.27
C HIS A 321 4.66 1.47 9.19
N PHE A 322 3.94 1.35 10.31
CA PHE A 322 2.66 0.65 10.40
C PHE A 322 1.62 1.50 11.14
N ILE A 323 0.34 1.20 10.88
CA ILE A 323 -0.80 1.93 11.44
C ILE A 323 -1.70 0.94 12.19
N PRO A 324 -1.81 1.06 13.53
CA PRO A 324 -2.84 0.39 14.32
C PRO A 324 -4.22 0.94 13.98
N LEU A 325 -5.18 0.06 13.70
CA LEU A 325 -6.56 0.40 13.38
C LEU A 325 -7.47 -0.04 14.52
N ASP A 326 -8.06 0.90 15.26
CA ASP A 326 -8.79 0.61 16.50
C ASP A 326 -10.31 0.43 16.28
N ALA A 327 -10.78 -0.82 16.38
CA ALA A 327 -12.19 -1.14 16.22
C ALA A 327 -13.07 -0.49 17.29
N LYS A 328 -12.59 -0.36 18.54
CA LYS A 328 -13.36 0.30 19.61
C LYS A 328 -13.61 1.76 19.24
N ALA A 329 -12.60 2.45 18.74
CA ALA A 329 -12.72 3.85 18.32
C ALA A 329 -13.71 4.02 17.15
N ALA A 330 -13.63 3.14 16.14
CA ALA A 330 -14.55 3.16 15.00
C ALA A 330 -16.00 2.89 15.42
N TYR A 331 -16.23 1.93 16.32
CA TYR A 331 -17.57 1.63 16.84
C TYR A 331 -18.12 2.71 17.76
N LYS A 332 -17.26 3.40 18.53
CA LYS A 332 -17.65 4.60 19.30
C LYS A 332 -18.09 5.73 18.39
N SER A 333 -17.35 5.99 17.32
CA SER A 333 -17.74 6.96 16.29
C SER A 333 -19.07 6.58 15.63
N LEU A 334 -19.29 5.29 15.36
CA LEU A 334 -20.56 4.82 14.83
C LEU A 334 -21.74 5.03 15.79
N ASP A 335 -21.55 4.70 17.07
CA ASP A 335 -22.57 4.89 18.11
C ASP A 335 -22.88 6.37 18.34
N ALA A 336 -21.85 7.23 18.34
CA ALA A 336 -22.04 8.68 18.43
C ALA A 336 -22.90 9.24 17.29
N LYS A 337 -22.77 8.70 16.07
CA LYS A 337 -23.56 9.14 14.91
C LYS A 337 -24.99 8.60 14.88
N TYR A 338 -25.20 7.32 15.16
CA TYR A 338 -26.50 6.66 14.94
C TYR A 338 -27.26 6.29 16.22
N GLY A 339 -26.57 6.19 17.35
CA GLY A 339 -27.11 5.75 18.64
C GLY A 339 -27.49 4.27 18.69
N GLY A 340 -27.36 3.66 19.88
CA GLY A 340 -27.82 2.30 20.15
C GLY A 340 -26.96 1.21 19.51
N VAL A 341 -25.72 1.52 19.16
CA VAL A 341 -24.74 0.59 18.62
C VAL A 341 -23.96 -0.03 19.77
N GLN A 342 -23.95 -1.36 19.82
CA GLN A 342 -23.13 -2.06 20.80
C GLN A 342 -21.64 -1.93 20.45
N VAL A 343 -20.92 -1.16 21.25
CA VAL A 343 -19.46 -0.97 21.12
C VAL A 343 -18.70 -2.20 21.65
N PRO A 344 -17.90 -2.88 20.83
CA PRO A 344 -17.03 -3.96 21.28
C PRO A 344 -15.89 -3.40 22.15
N PHE A 345 -15.42 -4.18 23.12
CA PHE A 345 -14.38 -3.77 24.08
C PHE A 345 -14.73 -2.49 24.86
N ALA A 346 -16.02 -2.20 25.05
CA ALA A 346 -16.44 -1.15 25.97
C ALA A 346 -15.96 -1.47 27.40
N ASP A 347 -15.36 -0.48 28.05
CA ASP A 347 -14.96 -0.59 29.45
C ASP A 347 -16.12 -0.10 30.33
N GLU A 348 -16.30 -0.67 31.53
CA GLU A 348 -17.23 -0.14 32.54
C GLU A 348 -16.72 1.16 33.20
N GLU A 349 -15.41 1.43 33.10
CA GLU A 349 -14.79 2.64 33.61
C GLU A 349 -14.97 3.82 32.64
N VAL A 350 -15.49 4.93 33.15
CA VAL A 350 -15.58 6.20 32.41
C VAL A 350 -14.15 6.71 32.14
N SER A 351 -13.73 6.68 30.87
CA SER A 351 -12.53 7.35 30.39
C SER A 351 -12.80 8.85 30.30
N PHE A 352 -11.91 9.68 30.88
CA PHE A 352 -11.94 11.14 30.68
C PHE A 352 -11.37 11.57 29.33
N GLU A 353 -10.64 10.68 28.64
CA GLU A 353 -10.09 10.92 27.31
C GLU A 353 -11.05 10.38 26.23
N ASP A 354 -11.27 11.19 25.19
CA ASP A 354 -12.08 10.85 24.02
C ASP A 354 -11.32 9.83 23.14
N ASP A 355 -11.55 8.54 23.40
CA ASP A 355 -11.00 7.40 22.66
C ASP A 355 -11.87 7.02 21.44
N SER A 356 -12.74 7.92 20.99
CA SER A 356 -13.44 7.81 19.70
C SER A 356 -12.51 8.16 18.53
N LEU A 357 -12.98 7.86 17.32
CA LEU A 357 -12.26 8.24 16.10
C LEU A 357 -12.21 9.78 15.96
N GLU A 358 -13.29 10.47 16.28
CA GLU A 358 -13.38 11.93 16.32
C GLU A 358 -12.32 12.52 17.27
N GLY A 359 -12.13 11.89 18.43
CA GLY A 359 -11.06 12.23 19.37
C GLY A 359 -9.66 12.10 18.75
N SER A 360 -9.41 11.05 17.96
CA SER A 360 -8.14 10.86 17.24
C SER A 360 -7.90 11.96 16.20
N TYR A 361 -8.89 12.25 15.34
CA TYR A 361 -8.80 13.33 14.35
C TYR A 361 -8.51 14.68 15.02
N ARG A 362 -9.19 14.99 16.14
CA ARG A 362 -8.95 16.24 16.90
C ARG A 362 -7.53 16.30 17.47
N ARG A 363 -7.00 15.22 18.04
CA ARG A 363 -5.63 15.17 18.59
C ARG A 363 -4.57 15.33 17.51
N LEU A 364 -4.80 14.74 16.35
CA LEU A 364 -3.90 14.82 15.19
C LEU A 364 -4.10 16.08 14.34
N GLY A 365 -5.07 16.94 14.68
CA GLY A 365 -5.33 18.20 14.00
C GLY A 365 -5.95 18.05 12.61
N TYR A 366 -6.65 16.94 12.34
CA TYR A 366 -7.34 16.70 11.08
C TYR A 366 -8.83 17.08 11.16
N SER A 367 -9.36 17.55 10.04
CA SER A 367 -10.74 18.00 9.90
C SER A 367 -11.72 16.83 9.88
N ILE A 368 -12.90 17.04 10.44
CA ILE A 368 -14.07 16.15 10.33
C ILE A 368 -15.30 16.87 9.75
N TRP A 369 -15.09 17.96 8.99
CA TRP A 369 -16.15 18.88 8.55
C TRP A 369 -17.33 18.18 7.83
N ASP A 370 -17.06 17.16 7.01
CA ASP A 370 -18.07 16.48 6.18
C ASP A 370 -18.93 15.43 6.93
N ASP A 371 -18.52 14.99 8.13
CA ASP A 371 -19.27 13.99 8.91
C ASP A 371 -20.24 14.63 9.93
N SER A 372 -20.27 15.96 10.04
CA SER A 372 -21.14 16.67 10.98
C SER A 372 -22.58 16.81 10.47
N ILE A 373 -23.54 16.26 11.21
CA ILE A 373 -24.99 16.34 10.88
C ILE A 373 -25.52 17.78 10.97
N ASP A 374 -24.87 18.65 11.76
CA ASP A 374 -25.40 19.98 12.09
C ASP A 374 -24.60 21.16 11.51
N GLY A 375 -23.54 20.94 10.73
CA GLY A 375 -22.77 22.01 10.06
C GLY A 375 -22.22 23.10 11.00
N ASN A 376 -22.23 22.87 12.32
CA ASN A 376 -21.98 23.89 13.33
C ASN A 376 -20.93 23.39 14.32
N PHE A 377 -19.68 23.33 13.87
CA PHE A 377 -18.53 23.27 14.77
C PHE A 377 -17.46 24.27 14.34
N ASP A 378 -17.73 25.54 14.63
CA ASP A 378 -16.69 26.55 14.81
C ASP A 378 -15.99 26.31 16.14
N GLN A 379 -14.79 25.73 16.07
CA GLN A 379 -13.59 26.05 16.87
C GLN A 379 -12.60 24.87 16.87
N LEU A 380 -11.89 24.68 15.75
CA LEU A 380 -10.59 24.02 15.82
C LEU A 380 -9.61 24.96 16.53
N PRO A 381 -8.92 24.56 17.62
CA PRO A 381 -7.67 25.23 17.94
C PRO A 381 -6.77 25.06 16.73
N LYS A 382 -6.35 26.18 16.13
CA LYS A 382 -5.40 26.22 15.01
C LYS A 382 -4.06 25.62 15.44
N PHE A 383 -3.93 24.29 15.45
CA PHE A 383 -2.63 23.63 15.40
C PHE A 383 -2.18 23.64 13.94
N SER A 384 -1.56 24.73 13.54
CA SER A 384 -1.00 24.99 12.21
C SER A 384 0.16 24.06 11.81
N SER A 385 0.33 22.92 12.48
CA SER A 385 1.56 22.13 12.43
C SER A 385 1.51 20.92 11.48
N PHE A 386 0.33 20.47 11.06
CA PHE A 386 0.18 19.23 10.30
C PHE A 386 -0.03 19.45 8.80
N ASN A 387 -0.31 20.69 8.37
CA ASN A 387 -0.45 21.07 6.97
C ASN A 387 0.89 21.09 6.19
N ASP A 388 2.03 21.00 6.88
CA ASP A 388 3.35 21.14 6.27
C ASP A 388 4.01 19.81 5.87
N VAL A 389 3.39 18.66 6.15
CA VAL A 389 3.91 17.35 5.71
C VAL A 389 3.55 17.15 4.24
N ARG A 390 4.43 17.63 3.34
CA ARG A 390 4.25 17.49 1.89
C ARG A 390 4.28 16.02 1.48
N ILE A 391 3.20 15.59 0.82
CA ILE A 391 3.11 14.32 0.07
C ILE A 391 3.17 14.61 -1.45
N ALA A 392 3.39 15.88 -1.82
CA ALA A 392 3.72 16.29 -3.17
C ALA A 392 5.25 16.35 -3.33
N GLY A 393 5.75 16.06 -4.53
CA GLY A 393 7.18 16.01 -4.83
C GLY A 393 7.94 17.25 -4.38
N GLY A 394 9.17 17.05 -3.94
CA GLY A 394 10.03 18.05 -3.32
C GLY A 394 10.73 17.54 -2.06
N ILE A 395 11.58 18.36 -1.46
CA ILE A 395 12.38 17.98 -0.30
C ILE A 395 11.45 17.59 0.87
N PRO A 396 11.61 16.40 1.48
CA PRO A 396 10.76 15.97 2.59
C PRO A 396 10.95 16.91 3.79
N ASN A 397 9.84 17.30 4.42
CA ASN A 397 9.83 18.24 5.55
C ASN A 397 8.90 17.75 6.66
N ASN A 398 9.27 18.03 7.92
CA ASN A 398 8.52 17.69 9.14
C ASN A 398 8.18 16.19 9.31
N LYS A 399 8.91 15.28 8.63
CA LYS A 399 8.60 13.84 8.70
C LYS A 399 9.02 13.25 10.05
N VAL A 400 10.06 13.78 10.70
CA VAL A 400 10.44 13.38 12.07
C VAL A 400 9.33 13.75 13.04
N ARG A 401 8.89 15.01 13.05
CA ARG A 401 7.79 15.47 13.89
C ARG A 401 6.48 14.70 13.65
N TYR A 402 6.20 14.34 12.39
CA TYR A 402 5.08 13.44 12.08
C TYR A 402 5.22 12.10 12.81
N MET A 403 6.38 11.43 12.70
CA MET A 403 6.62 10.16 13.38
C MET A 403 6.61 10.29 14.91
N GLU A 404 7.10 11.39 15.47
CA GLU A 404 6.97 11.68 16.91
C GLU A 404 5.51 11.84 17.33
N THR A 405 4.69 12.48 16.51
CA THR A 405 3.24 12.56 16.75
C THR A 405 2.60 11.19 16.70
N ILE A 406 2.95 10.33 15.74
CA ILE A 406 2.46 8.95 15.70
C ILE A 406 2.88 8.17 16.96
N ARG A 407 4.11 8.33 17.42
CA ARG A 407 4.58 7.71 18.67
C ARG A 407 3.72 8.15 19.85
N ASP A 408 3.48 9.45 19.96
CA ASP A 408 2.89 10.05 21.13
C ASP A 408 1.37 9.93 21.10
N GLU A 409 0.68 10.07 19.97
CA GLU A 409 -0.79 10.07 19.92
C GLU A 409 -1.39 8.74 19.45
N VAL A 410 -0.65 7.91 18.70
CA VAL A 410 -1.16 6.63 18.19
C VAL A 410 -0.58 5.45 18.97
N TYR A 411 0.75 5.34 19.03
CA TYR A 411 1.39 4.18 19.67
C TYR A 411 1.25 4.18 21.19
N ARG A 412 1.20 5.36 21.82
CA ARG A 412 0.96 5.53 23.27
C ARG A 412 -0.43 5.05 23.67
N ASP A 413 -1.41 5.28 22.82
CA ASP A 413 -2.83 5.02 23.06
C ASP A 413 -3.21 3.56 22.75
N ILE A 414 -2.28 2.76 22.18
CA ILE A 414 -2.46 1.32 22.04
C ILE A 414 -2.75 0.71 23.42
N SER A 415 -3.95 0.15 23.54
CA SER A 415 -4.47 -0.36 24.79
C SER A 415 -3.64 -1.51 25.36
N ARG A 416 -3.67 -1.67 26.69
CA ARG A 416 -2.99 -2.79 27.35
C ARG A 416 -3.75 -4.10 27.13
N ARG A 417 -3.07 -5.23 27.33
CA ARG A 417 -3.59 -6.60 27.10
C ARG A 417 -5.02 -6.84 27.59
N LYS A 418 -5.39 -6.31 28.76
CA LYS A 418 -6.74 -6.49 29.35
C LYS A 418 -7.87 -5.86 28.54
N LYS A 419 -7.58 -4.87 27.68
CA LYS A 419 -8.58 -4.03 26.97
C LYS A 419 -8.54 -4.18 25.44
N GLN A 420 -7.78 -5.15 24.93
CA GLN A 420 -7.58 -5.36 23.49
C GLN A 420 -8.05 -6.74 23.00
N GLY A 421 -8.52 -7.60 23.91
CA GLY A 421 -8.77 -9.02 23.60
C GLY A 421 -7.53 -9.91 23.80
N GLU A 422 -7.70 -11.22 23.70
CA GLU A 422 -6.63 -12.20 23.97
C GLU A 422 -5.48 -12.08 22.96
N PHE A 423 -5.82 -11.87 21.69
CA PHE A 423 -4.91 -11.79 20.54
C PHE A 423 -4.82 -10.37 19.98
N SER A 424 -5.20 -9.36 20.77
CA SER A 424 -5.33 -7.98 20.31
C SER A 424 -6.38 -7.79 19.22
N GLU A 425 -7.46 -8.58 19.20
CA GLU A 425 -8.55 -8.52 18.20
C GLU A 425 -9.32 -7.19 18.14
N ARG A 426 -9.11 -6.29 19.10
CA ARG A 426 -9.52 -4.88 19.00
C ARG A 426 -8.86 -4.14 17.84
N TYR A 427 -7.66 -4.57 17.44
CA TYR A 427 -6.85 -3.88 16.46
C TYR A 427 -6.75 -4.66 15.14
N ALA A 428 -6.56 -3.94 14.04
CA ALA A 428 -5.97 -4.44 12.80
C ALA A 428 -4.70 -3.64 12.48
N VAL A 429 -3.92 -4.08 11.48
CA VAL A 429 -2.66 -3.42 11.10
C VAL A 429 -2.62 -3.17 9.60
N ALA A 430 -2.38 -1.91 9.22
CA ALA A 430 -2.01 -1.52 7.87
C ALA A 430 -0.50 -1.23 7.82
N HIS A 431 0.18 -1.73 6.81
CA HIS A 431 1.62 -1.58 6.63
C HIS A 431 1.90 -0.58 5.51
N VAL A 432 2.76 0.38 5.79
CA VAL A 432 3.22 1.39 4.85
C VAL A 432 4.68 1.07 4.53
N THR A 433 4.95 0.77 3.26
CA THR A 433 6.30 0.36 2.83
C THR A 433 7.12 1.57 2.36
N ALA A 434 8.45 1.44 2.46
CA ALA A 434 9.39 2.35 1.81
C ALA A 434 9.18 2.39 0.30
N SER A 435 9.45 3.55 -0.31
CA SER A 435 9.26 3.82 -1.73
C SER A 435 10.53 3.63 -2.55
N ILE A 436 10.38 3.38 -3.86
CA ILE A 436 11.51 3.39 -4.79
C ILE A 436 11.95 4.82 -5.12
N VAL A 437 11.01 5.78 -5.16
CA VAL A 437 11.34 7.20 -5.35
C VAL A 437 12.30 7.69 -4.27
N PRO A 438 13.35 8.45 -4.63
CA PRO A 438 14.40 8.85 -3.71
C PRO A 438 13.99 10.02 -2.78
N THR A 439 12.77 9.97 -2.24
CA THR A 439 12.39 10.82 -1.10
C THR A 439 13.36 10.55 0.07
N PHE A 440 13.63 9.27 0.33
CA PHE A 440 14.75 8.78 1.12
C PHE A 440 15.61 7.87 0.23
N ASN A 441 16.35 6.88 0.77
CA ASN A 441 16.91 5.87 -0.12
C ASN A 441 15.78 5.01 -0.72
N PRO A 442 15.93 4.54 -1.97
CA PRO A 442 15.02 3.58 -2.58
C PRO A 442 14.93 2.31 -1.73
N GLY A 443 13.72 1.87 -1.42
CA GLY A 443 13.44 0.70 -0.60
C GLY A 443 12.48 -0.29 -1.25
N ILE A 444 12.70 -1.59 -1.00
CA ILE A 444 11.80 -2.68 -1.41
C ILE A 444 11.70 -3.72 -0.28
N ARG A 445 10.60 -4.47 -0.22
CA ARG A 445 10.35 -5.42 0.89
C ARG A 445 9.97 -6.80 0.42
N VAL A 446 10.57 -7.83 1.02
CA VAL A 446 10.14 -9.22 0.84
C VAL A 446 9.57 -9.76 2.14
N TRP A 447 8.31 -10.16 2.09
CA TRP A 447 7.59 -10.79 3.19
C TRP A 447 7.76 -12.30 3.15
N GLU A 448 7.84 -12.92 4.32
CA GLU A 448 7.76 -14.38 4.48
C GLU A 448 6.48 -14.75 5.24
N TYR A 449 5.86 -15.85 4.86
CA TYR A 449 4.61 -16.33 5.47
C TYR A 449 4.61 -17.84 5.66
N ASN A 450 3.81 -18.29 6.63
CA ASN A 450 3.70 -19.70 6.96
C ASN A 450 2.99 -20.49 5.86
N THR A 451 3.66 -21.48 5.28
CA THR A 451 3.15 -22.37 4.22
C THR A 451 2.66 -23.73 4.73
N THR A 452 2.71 -23.97 6.05
CA THR A 452 2.35 -25.26 6.66
C THR A 452 0.92 -25.65 6.30
N GLY A 453 0.75 -26.87 5.76
CA GLY A 453 -0.55 -27.45 5.41
C GLY A 453 -1.17 -26.95 4.10
N LEU A 454 -0.46 -26.13 3.32
CA LEU A 454 -0.99 -25.64 2.03
C LEU A 454 -0.93 -26.67 0.90
N ASP A 455 -0.12 -27.72 1.06
CA ASP A 455 0.00 -28.90 0.20
C ASP A 455 -1.24 -29.81 0.21
N THR A 456 -2.13 -29.64 1.19
CA THR A 456 -3.39 -30.39 1.28
C THR A 456 -4.38 -29.95 0.20
N LYS A 457 -4.95 -30.93 -0.52
CA LYS A 457 -6.04 -30.72 -1.47
C LYS A 457 -7.33 -30.39 -0.71
N SER A 458 -8.06 -29.39 -1.19
CA SER A 458 -9.44 -29.16 -0.79
C SER A 458 -10.33 -29.96 -1.73
N ASP A 459 -11.16 -30.85 -1.17
CA ASP A 459 -12.16 -31.63 -1.95
C ASP A 459 -13.45 -30.82 -2.20
N ILE A 460 -13.51 -29.57 -1.74
CA ILE A 460 -14.66 -28.69 -1.94
C ILE A 460 -14.47 -27.91 -3.23
N GLU A 461 -15.31 -28.20 -4.22
CA GLU A 461 -15.45 -27.41 -5.43
C GLU A 461 -16.43 -26.25 -5.18
N TYR A 462 -15.96 -25.04 -5.46
CA TYR A 462 -16.78 -23.82 -5.42
C TYR A 462 -17.18 -23.43 -6.84
N ALA A 463 -18.30 -22.71 -6.98
CA ALA A 463 -18.70 -22.13 -8.25
C ALA A 463 -17.56 -21.27 -8.83
N PRO A 464 -17.32 -21.30 -10.14
CA PRO A 464 -16.28 -20.50 -10.76
C PRO A 464 -16.57 -19.00 -10.61
N TRP A 465 -15.53 -18.17 -10.70
CA TRP A 465 -15.64 -16.73 -10.41
C TRP A 465 -16.51 -15.99 -11.42
N ASP A 466 -16.59 -16.46 -12.67
CA ASP A 466 -17.49 -15.93 -13.70
C ASP A 466 -18.97 -16.02 -13.30
N GLU A 467 -19.38 -17.13 -12.67
CA GLU A 467 -20.74 -17.28 -12.13
C GLU A 467 -21.00 -16.30 -10.98
N PHE A 468 -20.05 -16.17 -10.06
CA PHE A 468 -20.13 -15.20 -8.95
C PHE A 468 -20.26 -13.76 -9.48
N PHE A 469 -19.42 -13.36 -10.44
CA PHE A 469 -19.44 -11.99 -10.98
C PHE A 469 -20.67 -11.71 -11.85
N SER A 470 -21.19 -12.72 -12.57
CA SER A 470 -22.46 -12.63 -13.26
C SER A 470 -23.62 -12.36 -12.29
N GLY A 471 -23.68 -13.09 -11.17
CA GLY A 471 -24.66 -12.86 -10.11
C GLY A 471 -24.49 -11.50 -9.42
N LEU A 472 -23.25 -11.09 -9.16
CA LEU A 472 -22.94 -9.80 -8.55
C LEU A 472 -23.39 -8.64 -9.43
N GLU A 473 -23.18 -8.72 -10.74
CA GLU A 473 -23.61 -7.70 -11.71
C GLU A 473 -25.13 -7.49 -11.65
N GLN A 474 -25.91 -8.57 -11.61
CA GLN A 474 -27.38 -8.49 -11.45
C GLN A 474 -27.78 -7.82 -10.13
N LEU A 475 -27.11 -8.17 -9.02
CA LEU A 475 -27.35 -7.56 -7.72
C LEU A 475 -27.02 -6.07 -7.69
N LEU A 476 -25.94 -5.65 -8.34
CA LEU A 476 -25.54 -4.24 -8.40
C LEU A 476 -26.54 -3.42 -9.24
N GLN A 477 -26.97 -3.93 -10.40
CA GLN A 477 -27.96 -3.27 -11.26
C GLN A 477 -29.32 -3.12 -10.56
N ASN A 478 -29.82 -4.16 -9.88
CA ASN A 478 -31.11 -4.11 -9.20
C ASN A 478 -31.14 -3.09 -8.04
N ASN A 479 -30.00 -2.86 -7.38
CA ASN A 479 -29.90 -1.92 -6.27
C ASN A 479 -29.75 -0.44 -6.72
N GLU A 480 -29.38 -0.16 -7.97
CA GLU A 480 -29.27 1.20 -8.51
C GLU A 480 -30.66 1.82 -8.78
N ASN A 481 -31.69 1.00 -9.01
CA ASN A 481 -33.05 1.45 -9.32
C ASN A 481 -33.88 1.90 -8.10
N HIS A 482 -33.33 1.87 -6.88
CA HIS A 482 -34.01 2.28 -5.65
C HIS A 482 -33.42 3.58 -5.09
N ASP A 483 -34.01 4.68 -5.55
CA ASP A 483 -33.60 6.07 -5.34
C ASP A 483 -34.04 6.62 -3.96
N ASP A 484 -33.58 5.98 -2.88
CA ASP A 484 -33.69 6.60 -1.54
C ASP A 484 -32.47 7.50 -1.32
N ASN A 485 -32.69 8.81 -1.44
CA ASN A 485 -31.65 9.85 -1.37
C ASN A 485 -31.10 10.13 0.04
N ASP A 486 -31.68 9.55 1.10
CA ASP A 486 -31.29 9.87 2.48
C ASP A 486 -31.18 8.64 3.38
N LEU A 487 -29.95 8.38 3.83
CA LEU A 487 -29.57 7.23 4.65
C LEU A 487 -29.35 7.65 6.11
N HIS A 488 -30.40 8.18 6.73
CA HIS A 488 -30.37 8.63 8.12
C HIS A 488 -30.43 7.50 9.17
N THR A 489 -30.36 6.22 8.75
CA THR A 489 -30.46 5.08 9.67
C THR A 489 -29.50 3.96 9.32
N LEU A 490 -28.83 3.42 10.33
CA LEU A 490 -27.87 2.30 10.22
C LEU A 490 -28.47 1.06 9.52
N LYS A 491 -29.76 0.75 9.74
CA LYS A 491 -30.44 -0.41 9.13
C LYS A 491 -30.55 -0.33 7.61
N ARG A 492 -30.52 0.88 7.05
CA ARG A 492 -30.59 1.07 5.60
C ARG A 492 -29.23 1.00 4.94
N ASP A 493 -28.14 1.22 5.70
CA ASP A 493 -26.79 1.29 5.13
C ASP A 493 -26.19 -0.10 4.99
N LYS A 494 -26.19 -0.60 3.75
CA LYS A 494 -25.66 -1.91 3.40
C LYS A 494 -24.13 -1.94 3.29
N THR A 495 -23.45 -0.82 3.54
CA THR A 495 -21.98 -0.71 3.44
C THR A 495 -21.27 -0.93 4.78
N PHE A 496 -22.00 -1.07 5.88
CA PHE A 496 -21.43 -1.58 7.13
C PHE A 496 -21.36 -3.11 7.11
N PRO A 497 -20.29 -3.70 7.65
CA PRO A 497 -20.16 -5.15 7.72
C PRO A 497 -21.17 -5.75 8.71
N PRO A 498 -21.67 -6.97 8.43
CA PRO A 498 -22.33 -7.76 9.47
C PRO A 498 -21.32 -8.17 10.53
N LYS A 499 -21.77 -8.35 11.78
CA LYS A 499 -20.93 -8.86 12.86
C LYS A 499 -20.38 -10.25 12.51
N MET A 500 -19.11 -10.48 12.80
CA MET A 500 -18.46 -11.78 12.71
C MET A 500 -19.21 -12.80 13.60
N PRO A 501 -19.62 -13.97 13.05
CA PRO A 501 -20.17 -15.05 13.84
C PRO A 501 -19.20 -15.47 14.98
N LYS A 502 -19.76 -15.73 16.17
CA LYS A 502 -18.96 -15.99 17.40
C LYS A 502 -18.20 -17.32 17.37
N ASP A 503 -18.66 -18.26 16.55
CA ASP A 503 -18.13 -19.60 16.37
C ASP A 503 -16.96 -19.67 15.37
N LEU A 504 -16.75 -18.62 14.58
CA LEU A 504 -15.62 -18.57 13.64
C LEU A 504 -14.30 -18.28 14.37
N PRO A 505 -13.22 -19.01 14.05
CA PRO A 505 -11.90 -18.74 14.62
C PRO A 505 -11.28 -17.47 14.03
N LEU A 506 -10.35 -16.88 14.75
CA LEU A 506 -9.54 -15.76 14.24
C LEU A 506 -8.62 -16.19 13.09
N GLY A 507 -8.32 -15.24 12.23
CA GLY A 507 -7.51 -15.44 11.03
C GLY A 507 -6.01 -15.37 11.27
N PRO A 508 -5.22 -15.52 10.19
CA PRO A 508 -3.77 -15.64 10.25
C PRO A 508 -3.05 -14.39 10.77
N ALA A 509 -3.70 -13.22 10.76
CA ALA A 509 -3.17 -12.01 11.36
C ALA A 509 -3.05 -12.11 12.89
N TYR A 510 -3.87 -12.94 13.53
CA TYR A 510 -4.02 -12.98 14.98
C TYR A 510 -3.46 -14.26 15.60
N VAL A 511 -3.77 -15.41 14.98
CA VAL A 511 -3.37 -16.73 15.46
C VAL A 511 -2.43 -17.37 14.44
N PRO A 512 -1.22 -17.81 14.84
CA PRO A 512 -0.28 -18.48 13.94
C PRO A 512 -0.90 -19.71 13.26
N GLN A 513 -1.03 -19.63 11.94
CA GLN A 513 -1.54 -20.68 11.05
C GLN A 513 -1.00 -20.45 9.64
N ALA A 514 -1.47 -21.21 8.65
CA ALA A 514 -1.14 -20.96 7.26
C ALA A 514 -1.47 -19.51 6.86
N PHE A 515 -0.60 -18.88 6.06
CA PHE A 515 -0.65 -17.46 5.67
C PHE A 515 -0.31 -16.43 6.76
N THR A 516 -0.03 -16.84 8.00
CA THR A 516 0.49 -15.90 9.01
C THR A 516 1.82 -15.33 8.53
N PRO A 517 2.00 -14.00 8.46
CA PRO A 517 3.28 -13.41 8.12
C PRO A 517 4.28 -13.71 9.25
N THR A 518 5.43 -14.27 8.92
CA THR A 518 6.41 -14.74 9.91
C THR A 518 7.50 -13.72 10.15
N ARG A 519 7.92 -13.01 9.11
CA ARG A 519 8.89 -11.92 9.11
C ARG A 519 8.87 -11.18 7.77
N TYR A 520 9.61 -10.08 7.67
CA TYR A 520 10.02 -9.55 6.38
C TYR A 520 11.47 -9.08 6.41
N VAL A 521 12.06 -8.97 5.22
CA VAL A 521 13.34 -8.31 4.97
C VAL A 521 13.07 -7.00 4.25
N GLN A 522 13.54 -5.90 4.83
CA GLN A 522 13.56 -4.60 4.17
C GLN A 522 14.93 -4.43 3.50
N TYR A 523 14.92 -4.08 2.23
CA TYR A 523 16.13 -3.74 1.48
C TYR A 523 16.14 -2.27 1.13
N TYR A 524 17.34 -1.72 0.94
CA TYR A 524 17.53 -0.37 0.44
C TYR A 524 18.72 -0.28 -0.51
N ALA A 525 18.73 0.76 -1.35
CA ALA A 525 19.88 1.13 -2.18
C ALA A 525 20.56 2.38 -1.61
N ASP A 526 21.80 2.27 -1.13
CA ASP A 526 22.60 3.41 -0.63
C ASP A 526 23.05 4.30 -1.80
N LEU A 527 22.18 5.22 -2.22
CA LEU A 527 22.42 6.09 -3.37
C LEU A 527 23.70 6.90 -3.22
N LYS A 528 24.04 7.31 -2.00
CA LYS A 528 25.26 8.07 -1.73
C LYS A 528 26.51 7.25 -2.07
N ALA A 529 26.59 6.02 -1.59
CA ALA A 529 27.72 5.14 -1.89
C ALA A 529 27.75 4.71 -3.37
N ILE A 530 26.58 4.45 -3.97
CA ILE A 530 26.45 4.05 -5.37
C ILE A 530 26.87 5.19 -6.31
N ASN A 531 26.39 6.41 -6.11
CA ASN A 531 26.73 7.57 -6.94
C ASN A 531 28.22 7.95 -6.81
N LYS A 532 28.83 7.74 -5.63
CA LYS A 532 30.27 7.93 -5.43
C LYS A 532 31.14 6.87 -6.11
N GLY A 533 30.54 5.74 -6.52
CA GLY A 533 31.26 4.58 -7.08
C GLY A 533 31.92 3.70 -6.01
N ASP A 534 31.61 3.91 -4.73
CA ASP A 534 32.09 3.05 -3.64
C ASP A 534 31.41 1.66 -3.69
N LYS A 535 30.21 1.59 -4.27
CA LYS A 535 29.42 0.36 -4.50
C LYS A 535 28.87 0.33 -5.93
N LYS A 536 28.66 -0.88 -6.47
CA LYS A 536 27.81 -1.06 -7.67
C LYS A 536 26.35 -0.84 -7.29
N PHE A 537 25.50 -0.52 -8.27
CA PHE A 537 24.06 -0.46 -8.03
C PHE A 537 23.54 -1.82 -7.56
N GLY A 538 22.79 -1.81 -6.47
CA GLY A 538 22.14 -3.00 -5.93
C GLY A 538 21.48 -2.67 -4.60
N TYR A 539 20.59 -3.56 -4.19
CA TYR A 539 19.92 -3.49 -2.90
C TYR A 539 20.66 -4.32 -1.86
N GLU A 540 20.80 -3.77 -0.65
CA GLU A 540 21.36 -4.44 0.52
C GLU A 540 20.32 -4.53 1.64
N ILE A 541 20.52 -5.45 2.58
CA ILE A 541 19.60 -5.63 3.71
C ILE A 541 19.70 -4.41 4.62
N GLU A 542 18.58 -3.73 4.83
CA GLU A 542 18.47 -2.66 5.82
C GLU A 542 18.25 -3.26 7.21
N TYR A 543 17.18 -4.04 7.35
CA TYR A 543 16.85 -4.75 8.59
C TYR A 543 15.92 -5.95 8.32
N THR A 544 15.79 -6.79 9.33
CA THR A 544 14.83 -7.89 9.35
C THR A 544 13.99 -7.82 10.61
N THR A 545 12.69 -8.10 10.52
CA THR A 545 11.80 -7.92 11.68
C THR A 545 12.13 -8.84 12.86
N ASP A 546 12.79 -9.96 12.62
CA ASP A 546 13.21 -10.94 13.60
C ASP A 546 14.64 -10.73 14.11
N ASP A 547 15.30 -9.63 13.72
CA ASP A 547 16.63 -9.30 14.24
C ASP A 547 16.61 -9.09 15.77
N LYS A 548 17.82 -8.95 16.33
CA LYS A 548 18.03 -8.77 17.78
C LYS A 548 17.39 -7.50 18.34
N ASP A 549 17.16 -6.48 17.51
CA ASP A 549 16.69 -5.16 17.92
C ASP A 549 15.16 -5.09 17.90
N HIS A 550 14.52 -5.74 16.92
CA HIS A 550 13.08 -5.83 16.73
C HIS A 550 12.44 -7.00 17.49
N GLN A 551 12.97 -8.21 17.32
CA GLN A 551 12.46 -9.47 17.89
C GLN A 551 10.97 -9.71 17.58
N MET A 552 10.57 -9.46 16.34
CA MET A 552 9.19 -9.62 15.86
C MET A 552 9.09 -10.85 14.95
N SER A 553 8.70 -11.98 15.54
CA SER A 553 8.26 -13.17 14.80
C SER A 553 7.35 -14.05 15.69
N PRO A 554 6.22 -14.57 15.16
CA PRO A 554 5.58 -14.17 13.90
C PRO A 554 5.02 -12.75 13.97
N LEU A 555 4.71 -12.14 12.83
CA LEU A 555 4.20 -10.78 12.71
C LEU A 555 2.68 -10.70 12.93
N THR A 556 2.21 -11.22 14.06
CA THR A 556 0.79 -11.12 14.44
C THR A 556 0.43 -9.72 14.92
N VAL A 557 -0.87 -9.37 14.88
CA VAL A 557 -1.39 -8.10 15.39
C VAL A 557 -0.94 -7.87 16.84
N ASP A 558 -0.96 -8.89 17.70
CA ASP A 558 -0.50 -8.75 19.08
C ASP A 558 0.99 -8.36 19.18
N GLN A 559 1.84 -8.88 18.29
CA GLN A 559 3.26 -8.49 18.25
C GLN A 559 3.44 -7.05 17.77
N TRP A 560 2.69 -6.61 16.75
CA TRP A 560 2.66 -5.20 16.33
C TRP A 560 2.20 -4.27 17.45
N MET A 561 1.13 -4.63 18.18
CA MET A 561 0.64 -3.83 19.31
C MET A 561 1.66 -3.79 20.46
N LYS A 562 2.37 -4.90 20.74
CA LYS A 562 3.49 -4.91 21.68
C LYS A 562 4.63 -4.02 21.22
N TYR A 563 4.98 -4.05 19.94
CA TYR A 563 6.06 -3.26 19.36
C TYR A 563 5.74 -1.76 19.42
N GLY A 564 4.56 -1.33 18.97
CA GLY A 564 4.10 0.06 19.08
C GLY A 564 4.14 0.57 20.53
N ARG A 565 3.63 -0.21 21.49
CA ARG A 565 3.74 0.16 22.91
C ARG A 565 5.17 0.24 23.43
N LYS A 566 6.11 -0.54 22.89
CA LYS A 566 7.54 -0.43 23.23
C LYS A 566 8.08 0.90 22.68
N LEU A 567 7.82 1.21 21.41
CA LEU A 567 8.26 2.46 20.75
C LEU A 567 7.73 3.70 21.50
N ALA A 568 6.46 3.69 21.90
CA ALA A 568 5.83 4.77 22.65
C ALA A 568 6.51 5.09 23.99
N LYS A 569 7.29 4.17 24.57
CA LYS A 569 7.99 4.45 25.84
C LYS A 569 9.07 5.52 25.68
N ALA A 570 9.62 5.70 24.48
CA ALA A 570 10.63 6.71 24.22
C ALA A 570 10.13 8.15 24.41
N GLY A 571 8.84 8.40 24.22
CA GLY A 571 8.20 9.72 24.45
C GLY A 571 7.99 10.07 25.93
N LYS A 572 8.28 9.16 26.87
CA LYS A 572 8.08 9.43 28.31
C LYS A 572 9.17 10.34 28.86
N LYS A 573 8.81 11.25 29.77
CA LYS A 573 9.76 12.13 30.50
C LYS A 573 10.95 11.40 31.14
N LYS A 574 10.74 10.16 31.60
CA LYS A 574 11.78 9.30 32.22
C LYS A 574 12.16 8.10 31.35
N ALA A 575 12.08 8.22 30.02
CA ALA A 575 12.49 7.16 29.10
C ALA A 575 13.96 6.79 29.30
N SER A 576 14.22 5.49 29.41
CA SER A 576 15.57 4.92 29.50
C SER A 576 16.35 5.12 28.21
N ASN A 577 17.69 5.07 28.29
CA ASN A 577 18.55 5.13 27.11
C ASN A 577 18.25 4.01 26.11
N LYS A 578 17.82 2.83 26.59
CA LYS A 578 17.42 1.72 25.72
C LYS A 578 16.17 2.06 24.91
N GLU A 579 15.15 2.64 25.53
CA GLU A 579 13.91 3.04 24.86
C GLU A 579 14.16 4.13 23.82
N LYS A 580 14.99 5.13 24.14
CA LYS A 580 15.39 6.17 23.19
C LYS A 580 16.18 5.61 22.00
N ARG A 581 17.13 4.71 22.25
CA ARG A 581 17.90 4.05 21.18
C ARG A 581 17.01 3.26 20.22
N MET A 582 16.04 2.52 20.76
CA MET A 582 15.09 1.75 19.95
C MET A 582 14.21 2.66 19.08
N TRP A 583 13.75 3.80 19.62
CA TRP A 583 13.02 4.80 18.82
C TRP A 583 13.89 5.43 17.74
N ASN A 584 15.13 5.79 18.05
CA ASN A 584 16.04 6.36 17.06
C ASN A 584 16.38 5.35 15.95
N ALA A 585 16.57 4.07 16.29
CA ALA A 585 16.76 3.01 15.30
C ALA A 585 15.53 2.85 14.39
N PHE A 586 14.32 2.89 14.98
CA PHE A 586 13.08 2.88 14.21
C PHE A 586 12.94 4.11 13.30
N LEU A 587 13.31 5.31 13.75
CA LEU A 587 13.31 6.51 12.90
C LEU A 587 14.31 6.41 11.74
N HIS A 588 15.51 5.91 12.01
CA HIS A 588 16.53 5.70 10.97
C HIS A 588 16.00 4.79 9.85
N GLN A 589 15.30 3.71 10.23
CA GLN A 589 14.68 2.76 9.29
C GLN A 589 13.41 3.34 8.64
N ALA A 590 12.62 4.12 9.38
CA ALA A 590 11.45 4.82 8.83
C ALA A 590 11.83 5.73 7.64
N PHE A 591 13.04 6.27 7.67
CA PHE A 591 13.63 7.10 6.60
C PHE A 591 14.70 6.36 5.80
N VAL A 592 14.59 5.04 5.71
CA VAL A 592 15.34 4.16 4.80
C VAL A 592 16.86 4.40 4.87
N SER A 593 17.39 4.54 6.09
CA SER A 593 18.82 4.74 6.35
C SER A 593 19.45 5.92 5.58
N SER A 594 18.65 6.94 5.27
CA SER A 594 19.08 8.14 4.56
C SER A 594 19.79 9.16 5.45
N GLY A 595 19.67 9.01 6.78
CA GLY A 595 20.16 9.96 7.78
C GLY A 595 19.31 11.24 7.89
N TYR A 596 18.09 11.23 7.32
CA TYR A 596 17.17 12.37 7.32
C TYR A 596 16.89 12.94 8.72
N GLU A 597 16.75 12.06 9.71
CA GLU A 597 16.48 12.40 11.10
C GLU A 597 17.55 13.29 11.75
N ASP A 598 18.77 13.30 11.20
CA ASP A 598 19.90 14.10 11.68
C ASP A 598 20.08 15.43 10.91
N MET A 599 19.29 15.67 9.85
CA MET A 599 19.46 16.83 8.95
C MET A 599 18.82 18.12 9.45
N GLY A 600 18.05 18.09 10.55
CA GLY A 600 17.35 19.26 11.07
C GLY A 600 16.18 19.76 10.20
N LEU A 601 15.69 18.91 9.28
CA LEU A 601 14.49 19.13 8.46
C LEU A 601 13.20 18.59 9.10
N GLY A 602 13.32 18.16 10.37
CA GLY A 602 12.41 17.25 11.06
C GLY A 602 11.38 17.89 11.96
#